data_AF-H5UNR8-F1
#
_entry.id   AF-H5UNR8-F1
#
_cell.length_a   1.000
_cell.length_b   1.000
_cell.length_c   1.000
_cell.angle_alpha   90.00
_cell.angle_beta   90.00
_cell.angle_gamma   90.00
#
_symmetry.space_group_name_H-M   'P 1'
#
loop_
_entity.id
_entity.type
_entity.pdbx_description
1 polymer ?
#
loop_
_entity_poly.entity_id
_entity_poly.type
_entity_poly.pdbx_seq_one_letter_code
_entity_poly.pdbx_strand_id
1 'polypeptide(L)'
;MGSLPSVGTPVVASSTPRSARRRGAVAVVGATIAVGAIAACGGIPPEPYVVGEAAGRGPSEPPALTAADVQAEFDAFVAAHPGEVSLAWAPVGAPENVQTLGATTDSDAWSTIKVPIAVAALTKAGGADGAPAERREQVRAAIEWSDNDAAARLYRSLGEGDAAEEAVQAVLRTAGDTRTDVDPDTGAVSGFGRTVWRVEDSAAYAAHLPCAPEATFVYDEMGRIREDQRWGLGALTVATRFKGGWGPSEHGHLVRQIGTVDHDGGRTAVAFVVRPEDDTHETGTATASALVTWLAGRLGPAEAGRCPGGDTLPLGTPTTHASVPTTDAPTSSQADSTAPSDPAAPTS
;
A
#
# COMPACT_ATOMS: atom_id res chain seq x y z
N MET A 1 4.79 7.75 -67.27
CA MET A 1 5.20 9.13 -66.90
C MET A 1 5.13 9.25 -65.39
N GLY A 2 6.14 9.50 -64.57
CA GLY A 2 7.61 9.47 -64.60
C GLY A 2 8.01 9.36 -63.10
N SER A 3 8.82 8.37 -62.72
CA SER A 3 10.24 8.47 -62.34
C SER A 3 10.58 9.48 -61.21
N LEU A 4 11.15 8.93 -60.12
CA LEU A 4 11.70 9.54 -58.90
C LEU A 4 12.84 10.56 -59.18
N PRO A 5 13.34 11.31 -58.16
CA PRO A 5 14.44 10.76 -57.35
C PRO A 5 14.44 11.10 -55.85
N SER A 6 15.13 10.22 -55.12
CA SER A 6 15.72 10.35 -53.79
C SER A 6 17.01 11.18 -53.82
N VAL A 7 17.23 12.04 -52.82
CA VAL A 7 18.52 12.60 -52.36
C VAL A 7 18.27 13.07 -50.91
N GLY A 8 19.08 12.87 -49.87
CA GLY A 8 20.47 12.51 -49.67
C GLY A 8 20.91 13.25 -48.40
N THR A 9 21.50 12.53 -47.45
CA THR A 9 22.02 13.02 -46.17
C THR A 9 23.17 14.03 -46.34
N PRO A 10 23.43 14.86 -45.31
CA PRO A 10 24.81 15.17 -44.95
C PRO A 10 25.13 14.71 -43.53
N VAL A 11 26.23 13.95 -43.46
CA VAL A 11 27.03 13.62 -42.29
C VAL A 11 27.69 14.92 -41.79
N VAL A 12 27.57 15.22 -40.50
CA VAL A 12 28.53 16.09 -39.79
C VAL A 12 29.10 15.32 -38.61
N ALA A 13 30.41 15.17 -38.66
CA ALA A 13 31.24 14.47 -37.70
C ALA A 13 31.70 15.39 -36.56
N SER A 14 32.14 14.73 -35.48
CA SER A 14 33.01 15.20 -34.39
C SER A 14 32.35 16.15 -33.38
N SER A 15 32.50 15.98 -32.07
CA SER A 15 33.69 15.55 -31.33
C SER A 15 33.34 15.10 -29.91
N THR A 16 33.99 14.03 -29.48
CA THR A 16 33.98 13.52 -28.10
C THR A 16 34.99 14.31 -27.25
N PRO A 17 34.66 14.79 -26.05
CA PRO A 17 35.68 15.20 -25.09
C PRO A 17 36.17 13.99 -24.31
N ARG A 18 37.46 13.69 -24.50
CA ARG A 18 38.25 12.75 -23.70
C ARG A 18 38.26 13.16 -22.22
N SER A 19 38.13 12.12 -21.39
CA SER A 19 38.64 11.96 -20.03
C SER A 19 39.61 13.01 -19.48
N ALA A 20 39.28 13.57 -18.33
CA ALA A 20 40.27 14.05 -17.37
C ALA A 20 40.04 13.38 -16.01
N ARG A 21 40.71 12.24 -15.79
CA ARG A 21 40.94 11.67 -14.46
C ARG A 21 41.81 12.66 -13.68
N ARG A 22 41.22 13.42 -12.76
CA ARG A 22 42.00 14.11 -11.71
C ARG A 22 42.16 13.16 -10.53
N ARG A 23 43.36 12.59 -10.43
CA ARG A 23 43.89 11.97 -9.21
C ARG A 23 44.18 13.11 -8.22
N GLY A 24 43.29 13.32 -7.25
CA GLY A 24 43.58 14.14 -6.08
C GLY A 24 44.28 13.28 -5.04
N ALA A 25 45.56 13.52 -4.83
CA ALA A 25 46.36 12.88 -3.80
C ALA A 25 45.98 13.39 -2.40
N VAL A 26 46.11 12.47 -1.46
CA VAL A 26 45.87 12.57 -0.01
C VAL A 26 46.74 13.66 0.64
N ALA A 27 46.13 14.44 1.55
CA ALA A 27 46.85 15.19 2.58
C ALA A 27 46.19 14.88 3.94
N VAL A 28 46.71 13.86 4.63
CA VAL A 28 46.44 13.63 6.06
C VAL A 28 47.28 14.66 6.83
N VAL A 29 46.63 15.69 7.35
CA VAL A 29 47.26 16.61 8.31
C VAL A 29 47.21 15.95 9.68
N GLY A 30 48.34 15.37 10.09
CA GLY A 30 48.54 14.89 11.46
C GLY A 30 48.66 16.07 12.41
N ALA A 31 47.65 16.29 13.26
CA ALA A 31 47.73 17.21 14.36
C ALA A 31 48.57 16.57 15.49
N THR A 32 49.81 17.02 15.63
CA THR A 32 50.67 16.74 16.78
C THR A 32 50.26 17.67 17.92
N ILE A 33 49.64 17.14 18.97
CA ILE A 33 49.38 17.89 20.20
C ILE A 33 50.66 17.83 21.04
N ALA A 34 51.36 18.97 21.10
CA ALA A 34 52.46 19.19 22.03
C ALA A 34 51.89 19.36 23.46
N VAL A 35 52.26 18.44 24.36
CA VAL A 35 51.97 18.57 25.80
C VAL A 35 52.96 19.59 26.38
N GLY A 36 52.50 20.84 26.53
CA GLY A 36 53.21 21.87 27.27
C GLY A 36 52.96 21.72 28.77
N ALA A 37 54.00 21.30 29.51
CA ALA A 37 54.00 21.34 30.96
C ALA A 37 54.15 22.78 31.44
N ILE A 38 53.10 23.35 32.04
CA ILE A 38 53.19 24.60 32.80
C ILE A 38 53.03 24.24 34.28
N ALA A 39 54.15 24.25 34.98
CA ALA A 39 54.18 24.32 36.43
C ALA A 39 54.00 25.78 36.84
N ALA A 40 52.91 26.10 37.54
CA ALA A 40 52.79 27.33 38.32
C ALA A 40 51.85 27.11 39.51
N CYS A 41 52.40 27.31 40.70
CA CYS A 41 51.72 27.26 42.00
C CYS A 41 50.72 28.40 42.17
N GLY A 42 49.61 28.13 42.85
CA GLY A 42 48.72 29.15 43.41
C GLY A 42 47.39 28.53 43.86
N GLY A 43 47.15 28.50 45.17
CA GLY A 43 46.04 27.77 45.79
C GLY A 43 44.65 28.24 45.36
N ILE A 44 43.78 27.25 45.11
CA ILE A 44 42.33 27.39 45.03
C ILE A 44 41.74 26.33 45.98
N PRO A 45 40.84 26.69 46.93
CA PRO A 45 40.25 25.74 47.86
C PRO A 45 39.37 24.71 47.13
N PRO A 46 39.22 23.47 47.66
CA PRO A 46 38.38 22.46 47.01
C PRO A 46 36.90 22.80 47.24
N GLU A 47 36.30 23.53 46.32
CA GLU A 47 34.86 23.43 46.12
C GLU A 47 34.56 22.05 45.51
N PRO A 48 33.55 21.30 45.98
CA PRO A 48 33.17 20.05 45.34
C PRO A 48 32.66 20.38 43.94
N TYR A 49 33.49 20.12 42.93
CA TYR A 49 33.06 20.08 41.55
C TYR A 49 32.07 18.92 41.43
N VAL A 50 30.78 19.24 41.47
CA VAL A 50 29.73 18.31 41.07
C VAL A 50 29.96 18.08 39.59
N VAL A 51 30.55 16.94 39.24
CA VAL A 51 30.51 16.42 37.87
C VAL A 51 29.04 16.18 37.60
N GLY A 52 28.38 17.14 36.96
CA GLY A 52 27.03 16.95 36.46
C GLY A 52 27.03 15.70 35.59
N GLU A 53 26.16 14.77 35.91
CA GLU A 53 25.96 13.52 35.20
C GLU A 53 25.47 13.81 33.78
N ALA A 54 26.38 14.21 32.90
CA ALA A 54 26.19 14.23 31.46
C ALA A 54 26.48 12.83 30.91
N ALA A 55 25.85 11.81 31.50
CA ALA A 55 25.87 10.44 31.03
C ALA A 55 24.43 9.98 30.89
N GLY A 56 23.99 9.70 29.66
CA GLY A 56 22.77 8.90 29.46
C GLY A 56 21.71 9.44 28.51
N ARG A 57 21.98 10.41 27.62
CA ARG A 57 21.16 10.52 26.40
C ARG A 57 21.89 9.81 25.27
N GLY A 58 21.63 8.50 25.14
CA GLY A 58 21.82 7.82 23.86
C GLY A 58 21.04 8.56 22.77
N PRO A 59 21.37 8.37 21.49
CA PRO A 59 20.59 8.97 20.41
C PRO A 59 19.12 8.56 20.61
N SER A 60 18.26 9.56 20.83
CA SER A 60 16.81 9.35 20.88
C SER A 60 16.37 8.87 19.50
N GLU A 61 15.59 7.79 19.47
CA GLU A 61 14.96 7.31 18.25
C GLU A 61 14.20 8.48 17.58
N PRO A 62 14.30 8.63 16.24
CA PRO A 62 13.54 9.66 15.54
C PRO A 62 12.04 9.52 15.85
N PRO A 63 11.30 10.63 16.00
CA PRO A 63 9.86 10.56 16.18
C PRO A 63 9.20 9.99 14.92
N ALA A 64 8.08 9.29 15.09
CA ALA A 64 7.26 8.81 13.99
C ALA A 64 6.62 9.96 13.21
N LEU A 65 6.52 9.79 11.89
CA LEU A 65 5.88 10.67 10.92
C LEU A 65 4.40 10.80 11.22
N THR A 66 3.96 12.02 11.51
CA THR A 66 2.55 12.32 11.73
C THR A 66 1.93 12.97 10.50
N ALA A 67 0.60 12.92 10.39
CA ALA A 67 -0.12 13.64 9.34
C ALA A 67 0.20 15.15 9.34
N ALA A 68 0.37 15.74 10.52
CA ALA A 68 0.70 17.16 10.66
C ALA A 68 2.07 17.51 10.05
N ASP A 69 3.04 16.60 10.11
CA ASP A 69 4.40 16.85 9.58
C ASP A 69 4.41 16.97 8.05
N VAL A 70 3.50 16.27 7.37
CA VAL A 70 3.48 16.16 5.90
C VAL A 70 2.28 16.84 5.25
N GLN A 71 1.39 17.48 6.02
CA GLN A 71 0.16 18.08 5.52
C GLN A 71 0.41 19.05 4.34
N ALA A 72 1.37 19.97 4.46
CA ALA A 72 1.65 20.95 3.41
C ALA A 72 2.19 20.31 2.12
N GLU A 73 2.96 19.22 2.25
CA GLU A 73 3.47 18.48 1.10
C GLU A 73 2.39 17.64 0.43
N PHE A 74 1.47 17.09 1.23
CA PHE A 74 0.28 16.41 0.74
C PHE A 74 -0.66 17.38 0.01
N ASP A 75 -0.89 18.59 0.55
CA ASP A 75 -1.70 19.62 -0.12
C ASP A 75 -1.08 20.00 -1.48
N ALA A 76 0.25 20.10 -1.56
CA ALA A 76 0.95 20.31 -2.82
C ALA A 76 0.82 19.12 -3.78
N PHE A 77 0.84 17.88 -3.26
CA PHE A 77 0.59 16.68 -4.06
C PHE A 77 -0.82 16.72 -4.66
N VAL A 78 -1.85 17.00 -3.85
CA VAL A 78 -3.25 17.09 -4.31
C VAL A 78 -3.43 18.22 -5.33
N ALA A 79 -2.81 19.38 -5.11
CA ALA A 79 -2.85 20.48 -6.07
C ALA A 79 -2.23 20.12 -7.44
N ALA A 80 -1.27 19.18 -7.48
CA ALA A 80 -0.65 18.69 -8.71
C ALA A 80 -1.42 17.52 -9.37
N HIS A 81 -2.36 16.89 -8.66
CA HIS A 81 -3.16 15.75 -9.12
C HIS A 81 -4.65 16.05 -8.89
N PRO A 82 -5.30 16.80 -9.78
CA PRO A 82 -6.68 17.22 -9.59
C PRO A 82 -7.63 16.04 -9.33
N GLY A 83 -8.47 16.19 -8.31
CA GLY A 83 -9.34 15.13 -7.81
C GLY A 83 -9.32 15.07 -6.27
N GLU A 84 -9.88 13.99 -5.73
CA GLU A 84 -9.88 13.70 -4.30
C GLU A 84 -8.87 12.58 -4.01
N VAL A 85 -8.06 12.80 -2.97
CA VAL A 85 -7.07 11.82 -2.50
C VAL A 85 -7.23 11.71 -0.99
N SER A 86 -7.32 10.47 -0.51
CA SER A 86 -7.31 10.14 0.91
C SER A 86 -6.28 9.06 1.15
N LEU A 87 -5.47 9.23 2.19
CA LEU A 87 -4.37 8.34 2.52
C LEU A 87 -4.38 8.07 4.01
N ALA A 88 -4.21 6.81 4.42
CA ALA A 88 -3.95 6.45 5.79
C ALA A 88 -2.79 5.45 5.89
N TRP A 89 -2.01 5.55 6.97
CA TRP A 89 -0.93 4.63 7.26
C TRP A 89 -0.79 4.37 8.75
N ALA A 90 -0.25 3.20 9.10
CA ALA A 90 0.06 2.83 10.47
C ALA A 90 1.24 1.86 10.52
N PRO A 91 2.05 1.85 11.59
CA PRO A 91 2.98 0.76 11.84
C PRO A 91 2.21 -0.57 11.96
N VAL A 92 2.70 -1.64 11.31
CA VAL A 92 2.15 -2.99 11.49
C VAL A 92 2.17 -3.42 12.96
N GLY A 93 1.10 -4.08 13.41
CA GLY A 93 0.95 -4.48 14.81
C GLY A 93 0.48 -3.35 15.75
N ALA A 94 0.29 -2.14 15.24
CA ALA A 94 -0.25 -0.99 15.98
C ALA A 94 -1.44 -0.34 15.24
N PRO A 95 -2.56 -1.07 15.05
CA PRO A 95 -3.74 -0.60 14.30
C PRO A 95 -4.40 0.64 14.91
N GLU A 96 -4.12 0.98 16.17
CA GLU A 96 -4.59 2.18 16.86
C GLU A 96 -3.80 3.46 16.51
N ASN A 97 -2.63 3.32 15.87
CA ASN A 97 -1.73 4.44 15.55
C ASN A 97 -1.86 4.94 14.11
N VAL A 98 -3.07 4.87 13.55
CA VAL A 98 -3.35 5.33 12.18
C VAL A 98 -3.18 6.84 12.07
N GLN A 99 -2.42 7.26 11.05
CA GLN A 99 -2.36 8.62 10.55
C GLN A 99 -3.21 8.74 9.28
N THR A 100 -3.84 9.89 9.07
CA THR A 100 -4.72 10.11 7.91
C THR A 100 -4.49 11.48 7.30
N LEU A 101 -4.52 11.54 5.97
CA LEU A 101 -4.47 12.75 5.15
C LEU A 101 -5.62 12.73 4.13
N GLY A 102 -6.08 13.92 3.75
CA GLY A 102 -7.20 14.08 2.83
C GLY A 102 -8.56 13.83 3.49
N ALA A 103 -9.64 14.04 2.75
CA ALA A 103 -10.99 13.87 3.28
C ALA A 103 -11.33 12.39 3.46
N THR A 104 -11.80 12.02 4.64
CA THR A 104 -12.32 10.67 4.94
C THR A 104 -13.78 10.58 4.47
N THR A 105 -14.01 10.62 3.16
CA THR A 105 -15.35 10.33 2.63
C THR A 105 -15.63 8.84 2.73
N ASP A 106 -16.84 8.50 3.15
CA ASP A 106 -17.38 7.16 3.01
C ASP A 106 -17.23 6.71 1.56
N SER A 107 -16.47 5.63 1.36
CA SER A 107 -16.03 5.18 0.04
C SER A 107 -16.21 3.67 -0.06
N ASP A 108 -16.76 3.23 -1.19
CA ASP A 108 -16.99 1.82 -1.46
C ASP A 108 -15.70 1.01 -1.30
N ALA A 109 -15.77 -0.13 -0.62
CA ALA A 109 -14.65 -1.04 -0.44
C ALA A 109 -14.16 -1.64 -1.76
N TRP A 110 -15.03 -1.75 -2.75
CA TRP A 110 -14.79 -2.45 -4.00
C TRP A 110 -14.11 -3.81 -3.73
N SER A 111 -13.19 -4.23 -4.59
CA SER A 111 -12.50 -5.52 -4.40
C SER A 111 -11.55 -5.59 -3.21
N THR A 112 -11.36 -4.52 -2.41
CA THR A 112 -10.53 -4.60 -1.19
C THR A 112 -11.21 -5.41 -0.09
N ILE A 113 -12.55 -5.45 -0.03
CA ILE A 113 -13.34 -6.27 0.93
C ILE A 113 -13.15 -7.78 0.70
N LYS A 114 -12.60 -8.20 -0.45
CA LYS A 114 -12.30 -9.62 -0.70
C LYS A 114 -11.26 -10.17 0.28
N VAL A 115 -10.42 -9.31 0.86
CA VAL A 115 -9.44 -9.71 1.87
C VAL A 115 -10.15 -10.23 3.14
N PRO A 116 -10.99 -9.46 3.86
CA PRO A 116 -11.72 -9.98 5.02
C PRO A 116 -12.70 -11.11 4.66
N ILE A 117 -13.30 -11.13 3.47
CA ILE A 117 -14.12 -12.28 3.01
C ILE A 117 -13.28 -13.56 2.93
N ALA A 118 -12.09 -13.50 2.33
CA ALA A 118 -11.20 -14.65 2.21
C ALA A 118 -10.70 -15.13 3.58
N VAL A 119 -10.36 -14.22 4.49
CA VAL A 119 -9.97 -14.55 5.86
C VAL A 119 -11.13 -15.25 6.58
N ALA A 120 -12.33 -14.67 6.57
CA ALA A 120 -13.51 -15.27 7.21
C ALA A 120 -13.80 -16.69 6.66
N ALA A 121 -13.68 -16.89 5.34
CA ALA A 121 -13.98 -18.16 4.70
C ALA A 121 -12.99 -19.27 5.06
N LEU A 122 -11.70 -18.92 5.21
CA LEU A 122 -10.67 -19.85 5.69
C LEU A 122 -10.81 -20.11 7.18
N THR A 123 -11.04 -19.08 7.99
CA THR A 123 -11.27 -19.23 9.45
C THR A 123 -12.43 -20.19 9.71
N LYS A 124 -13.56 -20.01 9.02
CA LYS A 124 -14.72 -20.91 9.12
C LYS A 124 -14.40 -22.36 8.71
N ALA A 125 -13.43 -22.56 7.83
CA ALA A 125 -12.99 -23.88 7.39
C ALA A 125 -11.94 -24.53 8.32
N GLY A 126 -11.60 -23.91 9.46
CA GLY A 126 -10.55 -24.38 10.35
C GLY A 126 -9.14 -23.94 9.92
N GLY A 127 -9.03 -22.80 9.23
CA GLY A 127 -7.78 -22.26 8.70
C GLY A 127 -7.42 -22.80 7.30
N ALA A 128 -6.30 -22.33 6.73
CA ALA A 128 -5.87 -22.72 5.39
C ALA A 128 -5.59 -24.22 5.25
N ASP A 129 -5.07 -24.86 6.30
CA ASP A 129 -4.79 -26.30 6.33
C ASP A 129 -6.07 -27.14 6.46
N GLY A 130 -7.06 -26.64 7.19
CA GLY A 130 -8.38 -27.27 7.32
C GLY A 130 -9.27 -27.08 6.08
N ALA A 131 -9.01 -26.04 5.29
CA ALA A 131 -9.80 -25.71 4.12
C ALA A 131 -9.65 -26.75 2.98
N PRO A 132 -10.72 -27.06 2.23
CA PRO A 132 -10.62 -27.80 0.98
C PRO A 132 -9.71 -27.08 -0.03
N ALA A 133 -9.07 -27.84 -0.92
CA ALA A 133 -8.20 -27.27 -1.96
C ALA A 133 -8.93 -26.23 -2.82
N GLU A 134 -10.17 -26.51 -3.19
CA GLU A 134 -11.03 -25.59 -3.95
C GLU A 134 -11.20 -24.24 -3.23
N ARG A 135 -11.32 -24.22 -1.89
CA ARG A 135 -11.45 -22.96 -1.15
C ARG A 135 -10.17 -22.14 -1.20
N ARG A 136 -9.00 -22.78 -1.14
CA ARG A 136 -7.71 -22.10 -1.31
C ARG A 136 -7.55 -21.56 -2.73
N GLU A 137 -8.02 -22.28 -3.75
CA GLU A 137 -8.03 -21.81 -5.13
C GLU A 137 -8.97 -20.61 -5.33
N GLN A 138 -10.14 -20.63 -4.68
CA GLN A 138 -11.05 -19.47 -4.68
C GLN A 138 -10.41 -18.25 -4.01
N VAL A 139 -9.66 -18.43 -2.91
CA VAL A 139 -8.90 -17.33 -2.28
C VAL A 139 -7.86 -16.77 -3.26
N ARG A 140 -7.05 -17.62 -3.90
CA ARG A 140 -6.08 -17.17 -4.91
C ARG A 140 -6.74 -16.37 -6.01
N ALA A 141 -7.84 -16.89 -6.56
CA ALA A 141 -8.58 -16.21 -7.62
C ALA A 141 -9.12 -14.84 -7.19
N ALA A 142 -9.74 -14.77 -6.02
CA ALA A 142 -10.31 -13.54 -5.48
C ALA A 142 -9.23 -12.50 -5.13
N ILE A 143 -8.04 -12.93 -4.70
CA ILE A 143 -6.97 -12.04 -4.24
C ILE A 143 -6.03 -11.65 -5.38
N GLU A 144 -5.42 -12.62 -6.08
CA GLU A 144 -4.35 -12.40 -7.07
C GLU A 144 -4.83 -11.69 -8.34
N TRP A 145 -6.04 -11.99 -8.81
CA TRP A 145 -6.61 -11.37 -10.02
C TRP A 145 -8.02 -10.83 -9.86
N SER A 146 -8.51 -10.74 -8.62
CA SER A 146 -9.78 -10.11 -8.30
C SER A 146 -11.00 -10.80 -8.91
N ASP A 147 -11.00 -12.13 -9.02
CA ASP A 147 -12.16 -12.90 -9.51
C ASP A 147 -13.41 -12.67 -8.64
N ASN A 148 -14.48 -12.16 -9.25
CA ASN A 148 -15.72 -11.85 -8.54
C ASN A 148 -16.52 -13.12 -8.20
N ASP A 149 -16.52 -14.13 -9.08
CA ASP A 149 -17.27 -15.37 -8.85
C ASP A 149 -16.63 -16.18 -7.72
N ALA A 150 -15.30 -16.19 -7.64
CA ALA A 150 -14.57 -16.79 -6.54
C ALA A 150 -14.87 -16.07 -5.23
N ALA A 151 -14.86 -14.73 -5.21
CA ALA A 151 -15.22 -13.95 -4.03
C ALA A 151 -16.67 -14.23 -3.58
N ALA A 152 -17.61 -14.31 -4.52
CA ALA A 152 -19.01 -14.62 -4.22
C ALA A 152 -19.17 -16.07 -3.67
N ARG A 153 -18.39 -17.04 -4.17
CA ARG A 153 -18.34 -18.40 -3.60
C ARG A 153 -17.77 -18.41 -2.18
N LEU A 154 -16.71 -17.65 -1.92
CA LEU A 154 -16.16 -17.50 -0.57
C LEU A 154 -17.20 -16.89 0.38
N TYR A 155 -17.85 -15.81 -0.05
CA TYR A 155 -18.89 -15.12 0.71
C TYR A 155 -20.06 -16.04 1.06
N ARG A 156 -20.65 -16.73 0.07
CA ARG A 156 -21.74 -17.70 0.31
C ARG A 156 -21.35 -18.85 1.25
N SER A 157 -20.07 -19.20 1.33
CA SER A 157 -19.62 -20.23 2.27
C SER A 157 -19.73 -19.80 3.75
N LEU A 158 -19.88 -18.50 4.01
CA LEU A 158 -19.98 -17.91 5.35
C LEU A 158 -21.37 -18.09 5.97
N GLY A 159 -22.40 -18.33 5.17
CA GLY A 159 -23.75 -18.60 5.66
C GLY A 159 -24.81 -17.98 4.75
N GLU A 160 -26.06 -18.18 5.13
CA GLU A 160 -27.24 -17.58 4.49
C GLU A 160 -27.68 -16.33 5.27
N GLY A 161 -28.32 -15.39 4.59
CA GLY A 161 -28.75 -14.11 5.18
C GLY A 161 -27.59 -13.35 5.83
N ASP A 162 -27.88 -12.71 6.95
CA ASP A 162 -26.96 -11.81 7.66
C ASP A 162 -25.72 -12.53 8.22
N ALA A 163 -25.74 -13.87 8.32
CA ALA A 163 -24.62 -14.64 8.87
C ALA A 163 -23.31 -14.46 8.08
N ALA A 164 -23.41 -14.21 6.77
CA ALA A 164 -22.24 -13.93 5.96
C ALA A 164 -21.64 -12.54 6.26
N GLU A 165 -22.50 -11.52 6.38
CA GLU A 165 -22.12 -10.15 6.75
C GLU A 165 -21.48 -10.13 8.13
N GLU A 166 -22.14 -10.76 9.11
CA GLU A 166 -21.65 -10.89 10.49
C GLU A 166 -20.27 -11.56 10.56
N ALA A 167 -20.01 -12.58 9.74
CA ALA A 167 -18.72 -13.25 9.69
C ALA A 167 -17.60 -12.34 9.14
N VAL A 168 -17.88 -11.54 8.11
CA VAL A 168 -16.91 -10.57 7.56
C VAL A 168 -16.71 -9.42 8.56
N GLN A 169 -17.79 -8.91 9.16
CA GLN A 169 -17.72 -7.89 10.21
C GLN A 169 -16.90 -8.37 11.40
N ALA A 170 -17.07 -9.61 11.84
CA ALA A 170 -16.28 -10.17 12.94
C ALA A 170 -14.76 -10.11 12.64
N VAL A 171 -14.35 -10.38 11.39
CA VAL A 171 -12.96 -10.23 10.95
C VAL A 171 -12.51 -8.76 10.95
N LEU A 172 -13.34 -7.81 10.53
CA LEU A 172 -12.99 -6.39 10.63
C LEU A 172 -12.83 -5.95 12.09
N ARG A 173 -13.67 -6.48 12.98
CA ARG A 173 -13.71 -6.13 14.40
C ARG A 173 -12.48 -6.65 15.16
N THR A 174 -11.79 -7.69 14.69
CA THR A 174 -10.49 -8.12 15.28
C THR A 174 -9.39 -7.09 15.09
N ALA A 175 -9.50 -6.24 14.07
CA ALA A 175 -8.59 -5.12 13.81
C ALA A 175 -9.03 -3.80 14.48
N GLY A 176 -10.11 -3.83 15.28
CA GLY A 176 -10.62 -2.65 15.99
C GLY A 176 -11.59 -1.78 15.20
N ASP A 177 -11.96 -2.16 13.97
CA ASP A 177 -13.06 -1.51 13.27
C ASP A 177 -14.37 -1.81 14.02
N THR A 178 -15.06 -0.80 14.55
CA THR A 178 -16.32 -0.96 15.31
C THR A 178 -17.55 -0.44 14.58
N ARG A 179 -17.43 -0.04 13.31
CA ARG A 179 -18.46 0.78 12.63
C ARG A 179 -18.74 0.44 11.18
N THR A 180 -17.87 -0.31 10.51
CA THR A 180 -18.17 -0.80 9.16
C THR A 180 -19.23 -1.88 9.24
N ASP A 181 -20.38 -1.61 8.63
CA ASP A 181 -21.43 -2.60 8.40
C ASP A 181 -21.29 -3.12 6.97
N VAL A 182 -21.19 -4.45 6.81
CA VAL A 182 -20.87 -5.09 5.53
C VAL A 182 -22.15 -5.26 4.72
N ASP A 183 -22.14 -4.77 3.49
CA ASP A 183 -23.28 -4.93 2.58
C ASP A 183 -23.43 -6.40 2.13
N PRO A 184 -24.68 -6.89 1.94
CA PRO A 184 -24.94 -8.22 1.40
C PRO A 184 -24.33 -8.40 0.00
N ASP A 185 -24.04 -9.65 -0.38
CA ASP A 185 -23.77 -9.98 -1.79
C ASP A 185 -25.07 -9.90 -2.61
N THR A 186 -25.21 -8.84 -3.42
CA THR A 186 -26.29 -8.70 -4.42
C THR A 186 -25.76 -8.82 -5.86
N GLY A 187 -24.54 -9.35 -6.04
CA GLY A 187 -23.85 -9.47 -7.32
C GLY A 187 -22.53 -8.70 -7.44
N ALA A 188 -21.94 -8.74 -8.64
CA ALA A 188 -20.59 -8.21 -8.89
C ALA A 188 -20.50 -6.67 -8.96
N VAL A 189 -21.61 -5.99 -9.29
CA VAL A 189 -21.68 -4.52 -9.46
C VAL A 189 -22.42 -3.85 -8.30
N SER A 190 -23.28 -4.60 -7.63
CA SER A 190 -24.07 -4.24 -6.45
C SER A 190 -23.85 -5.35 -5.44
N GLY A 191 -23.33 -5.09 -4.24
CA GLY A 191 -23.10 -6.13 -3.24
C GLY A 191 -22.07 -5.73 -2.19
N PHE A 192 -21.38 -6.69 -1.57
CA PHE A 192 -20.35 -6.45 -0.55
C PHE A 192 -19.26 -5.45 -0.98
N GLY A 193 -19.05 -5.24 -2.29
CA GLY A 193 -18.12 -4.22 -2.80
C GLY A 193 -18.59 -2.78 -2.55
N ARG A 194 -19.88 -2.56 -2.32
CA ARG A 194 -20.47 -1.25 -1.98
C ARG A 194 -20.37 -0.93 -0.48
N THR A 195 -19.93 -1.90 0.35
CA THR A 195 -19.63 -1.69 1.76
C THR A 195 -18.84 -0.40 1.93
N VAL A 196 -19.40 0.55 2.66
CA VAL A 196 -18.72 1.79 3.02
C VAL A 196 -17.58 1.44 3.96
N TRP A 197 -16.34 1.60 3.50
CA TRP A 197 -15.17 1.27 4.31
C TRP A 197 -14.15 2.40 4.27
N ARG A 198 -14.04 3.12 5.38
CA ARG A 198 -13.18 4.32 5.42
C ARG A 198 -11.70 3.95 5.38
N VAL A 199 -10.91 4.90 4.92
CA VAL A 199 -9.48 4.71 4.67
C VAL A 199 -8.72 4.41 5.95
N GLU A 200 -9.09 5.03 7.06
CA GLU A 200 -8.47 4.81 8.37
C GLU A 200 -8.76 3.41 8.93
N ASP A 201 -10.00 2.92 8.83
CA ASP A 201 -10.34 1.56 9.29
C ASP A 201 -9.69 0.50 8.39
N SER A 202 -9.59 0.80 7.09
CA SER A 202 -8.89 -0.03 6.11
C SER A 202 -7.39 -0.13 6.41
N ALA A 203 -6.76 0.98 6.83
CA ALA A 203 -5.36 1.00 7.25
C ALA A 203 -5.15 0.25 8.58
N ALA A 204 -6.07 0.40 9.54
CA ALA A 204 -6.04 -0.37 10.79
C ALA A 204 -6.13 -1.88 10.51
N TYR A 205 -7.05 -2.30 9.64
CA TYR A 205 -7.15 -3.69 9.20
C TYR A 205 -5.86 -4.16 8.51
N ALA A 206 -5.28 -3.36 7.62
CA ALA A 206 -4.01 -3.68 6.98
C ALA A 206 -2.83 -3.77 7.97
N ALA A 207 -2.84 -3.01 9.07
CA ALA A 207 -1.84 -3.08 10.14
C ALA A 207 -1.99 -4.34 11.01
N HIS A 208 -3.21 -4.85 11.13
CA HIS A 208 -3.53 -6.08 11.86
C HIS A 208 -3.19 -7.35 11.04
N LEU A 209 -3.46 -7.34 9.73
CA LEU A 209 -3.34 -8.50 8.84
C LEU A 209 -2.05 -9.34 9.00
N PRO A 210 -0.83 -8.76 9.02
CA PRO A 210 0.39 -9.55 9.13
C PRO A 210 0.51 -10.32 10.47
N CYS A 211 -0.24 -9.88 11.48
CA CYS A 211 -0.16 -10.37 12.85
C CYS A 211 -1.31 -11.31 13.22
N ALA A 212 -2.22 -11.58 12.28
CA ALA A 212 -3.34 -12.49 12.44
C ALA A 212 -2.98 -13.87 11.85
N PRO A 213 -2.75 -14.91 12.68
CA PRO A 213 -2.38 -16.25 12.19
C PRO A 213 -3.37 -16.81 11.16
N GLU A 214 -4.65 -16.58 11.36
CA GLU A 214 -5.75 -16.98 10.47
C GLU A 214 -5.69 -16.29 9.09
N ALA A 215 -5.04 -15.13 8.99
CA ALA A 215 -4.91 -14.37 7.76
C ALA A 215 -3.66 -14.71 6.96
N THR A 216 -2.70 -15.48 7.53
CA THR A 216 -1.37 -15.75 6.94
C THR A 216 -1.45 -16.15 5.46
N PHE A 217 -2.33 -17.10 5.12
CA PHE A 217 -2.47 -17.56 3.74
C PHE A 217 -2.96 -16.44 2.81
N VAL A 218 -3.99 -15.69 3.21
CA VAL A 218 -4.54 -14.57 2.42
C VAL A 218 -3.49 -13.48 2.23
N TYR A 219 -2.76 -13.16 3.30
CA TYR A 219 -1.71 -12.16 3.31
C TYR A 219 -0.54 -12.54 2.39
N ASP A 220 -0.18 -13.83 2.32
CA ASP A 220 0.79 -14.31 1.34
C ASP A 220 0.29 -14.20 -0.10
N GLU A 221 -0.99 -14.48 -0.37
CA GLU A 221 -1.57 -14.28 -1.71
C GLU A 221 -1.62 -12.80 -2.11
N MET A 222 -1.74 -11.87 -1.16
CA MET A 222 -1.62 -10.42 -1.42
C MET A 222 -0.23 -10.00 -1.92
N GLY A 223 0.79 -10.87 -1.82
CA GLY A 223 2.11 -10.66 -2.43
C GLY A 223 2.22 -11.14 -3.88
N ARG A 224 1.19 -11.82 -4.41
CA ARG A 224 1.17 -12.50 -5.72
C ARG A 224 0.20 -11.87 -6.72
N ILE A 225 -0.17 -10.60 -6.50
CA ILE A 225 -1.05 -9.85 -7.41
C ILE A 225 -0.52 -9.84 -8.84
N ARG A 226 -1.40 -10.16 -9.81
CA ARG A 226 -1.08 -10.22 -11.24
C ARG A 226 -0.58 -8.88 -11.76
N GLU A 227 0.29 -8.96 -12.75
CA GLU A 227 1.02 -7.84 -13.35
C GLU A 227 0.13 -6.66 -13.76
N ASP A 228 -1.02 -6.93 -14.37
CA ASP A 228 -2.00 -5.93 -14.83
C ASP A 228 -2.66 -5.15 -13.68
N GLN A 229 -2.56 -5.63 -12.44
CA GLN A 229 -3.09 -4.98 -11.24
C GLN A 229 -2.00 -4.41 -10.32
N ARG A 230 -0.73 -4.39 -10.77
CA ARG A 230 0.42 -3.87 -10.00
C ARG A 230 0.66 -2.36 -10.10
N TRP A 231 -0.42 -1.58 -10.09
CA TRP A 231 -0.35 -0.12 -9.87
C TRP A 231 -0.36 0.19 -8.37
N GLY A 232 -0.17 1.46 -7.99
CA GLY A 232 -0.15 1.87 -6.57
C GLY A 232 1.00 1.18 -5.85
N LEU A 233 0.70 0.49 -4.73
CA LEU A 233 1.66 -0.30 -3.96
C LEU A 233 2.42 -1.34 -4.80
N GLY A 234 1.81 -1.83 -5.90
CA GLY A 234 2.46 -2.76 -6.81
C GLY A 234 3.58 -2.16 -7.67
N ALA A 235 3.62 -0.82 -7.78
CA ALA A 235 4.62 -0.07 -8.55
C ALA A 235 5.91 0.21 -7.76
N LEU A 236 5.90 -0.01 -6.45
CA LEU A 236 7.09 0.11 -5.61
C LEU A 236 8.06 -1.04 -5.87
N THR A 237 9.37 -0.75 -5.80
CA THR A 237 10.43 -1.75 -5.97
C THR A 237 10.72 -2.54 -4.69
N VAL A 238 10.28 -2.02 -3.54
CA VAL A 238 10.31 -2.73 -2.26
C VAL A 238 9.21 -3.78 -2.19
N ALA A 239 9.36 -4.74 -1.29
CA ALA A 239 8.34 -5.78 -1.13
C ALA A 239 7.02 -5.17 -0.63
N THR A 240 5.93 -5.49 -1.32
CA THR A 240 4.57 -5.07 -0.94
C THR A 240 3.63 -6.26 -0.96
N ARG A 241 2.61 -6.20 -0.11
CA ARG A 241 1.45 -7.11 -0.11
C ARG A 241 0.20 -6.27 -0.07
N PHE A 242 -0.65 -6.35 -1.08
CA PHE A 242 -1.77 -5.44 -1.24
C PHE A 242 -2.96 -6.10 -1.93
N LYS A 243 -4.12 -5.44 -1.85
CA LYS A 243 -5.27 -5.70 -2.69
C LYS A 243 -5.84 -4.38 -3.19
N GLY A 244 -6.09 -4.30 -4.50
CA GLY A 244 -6.77 -3.17 -5.12
C GLY A 244 -8.27 -3.39 -5.35
N GLY A 245 -8.98 -2.28 -5.49
CA GLY A 245 -10.37 -2.21 -5.92
C GLY A 245 -10.62 -0.91 -6.67
N TRP A 246 -11.53 -0.94 -7.63
CA TRP A 246 -11.89 0.22 -8.44
C TRP A 246 -13.30 0.07 -8.98
N GLY A 247 -13.91 1.19 -9.35
CA GLY A 247 -15.21 1.22 -9.98
C GLY A 247 -15.93 2.55 -9.76
N PRO A 248 -17.15 2.69 -10.30
CA PRO A 248 -17.97 3.88 -10.10
C PRO A 248 -18.32 4.10 -8.61
N SER A 249 -18.58 5.33 -8.21
CA SER A 249 -19.15 5.64 -6.90
C SER A 249 -20.15 6.79 -7.06
N GLU A 250 -20.85 7.13 -5.98
CA GLU A 250 -21.74 8.30 -5.95
C GLU A 250 -21.00 9.62 -6.27
N HIS A 251 -19.66 9.61 -6.13
CA HIS A 251 -18.79 10.76 -6.32
C HIS A 251 -17.85 10.60 -7.53
N GLY A 252 -18.18 9.72 -8.48
CA GLY A 252 -17.35 9.45 -9.65
C GLY A 252 -16.53 8.17 -9.52
N HIS A 253 -15.65 7.91 -10.48
CA HIS A 253 -14.85 6.69 -10.49
C HIS A 253 -13.76 6.76 -9.41
N LEU A 254 -13.55 5.67 -8.66
CA LEU A 254 -12.49 5.60 -7.66
C LEU A 254 -11.55 4.43 -7.92
N VAL A 255 -10.30 4.57 -7.47
CA VAL A 255 -9.38 3.47 -7.23
C VAL A 255 -8.96 3.49 -5.77
N ARG A 256 -8.75 2.32 -5.18
CA ARG A 256 -8.30 2.19 -3.79
C ARG A 256 -7.43 0.96 -3.61
N GLN A 257 -6.55 1.01 -2.61
CA GLN A 257 -5.82 -0.18 -2.15
C GLN A 257 -5.77 -0.23 -0.64
N ILE A 258 -5.60 -1.44 -0.14
CA ILE A 258 -5.15 -1.74 1.22
C ILE A 258 -3.94 -2.65 1.12
N GLY A 259 -2.98 -2.52 2.03
CA GLY A 259 -1.81 -3.37 2.01
C GLY A 259 -0.71 -2.88 2.93
N THR A 260 0.48 -3.37 2.64
CA THR A 260 1.68 -3.12 3.44
C THR A 260 2.91 -2.93 2.56
N VAL A 261 3.84 -2.13 3.06
CA VAL A 261 5.14 -1.82 2.44
C VAL A 261 6.24 -2.20 3.40
N ASP A 262 7.17 -3.05 2.95
CA ASP A 262 8.38 -3.39 3.69
C ASP A 262 9.42 -2.28 3.56
N HIS A 263 10.09 -1.93 4.65
CA HIS A 263 11.20 -0.97 4.66
C HIS A 263 12.15 -1.22 5.83
N ASP A 264 13.20 -0.40 5.93
CA ASP A 264 14.24 -0.55 6.95
C ASP A 264 13.66 -0.40 8.36
N GLY A 265 13.52 -1.53 9.04
CA GLY A 265 13.04 -1.59 10.43
C GLY A 265 11.78 -2.42 10.62
N GLY A 266 11.05 -2.76 9.55
CA GLY A 266 9.78 -3.49 9.63
C GLY A 266 8.84 -3.16 8.48
N ARG A 267 7.56 -2.96 8.80
CA ARG A 267 6.51 -2.80 7.80
C ARG A 267 5.51 -1.72 8.20
N THR A 268 5.07 -0.96 7.21
CA THR A 268 3.99 0.03 7.36
C THR A 268 2.76 -0.43 6.58
N ALA A 269 1.61 -0.41 7.23
CA ALA A 269 0.32 -0.59 6.57
C ALA A 269 -0.11 0.70 5.90
N VAL A 270 -0.71 0.57 4.72
CA VAL A 270 -1.15 1.68 3.88
C VAL A 270 -2.53 1.36 3.34
N ALA A 271 -3.43 2.34 3.41
CA ALA A 271 -4.67 2.34 2.66
C ALA A 271 -4.87 3.70 1.99
N PHE A 272 -5.44 3.72 0.80
CA PHE A 272 -5.76 4.97 0.11
C PHE A 272 -6.99 4.86 -0.76
N VAL A 273 -7.59 6.01 -1.06
CA VAL A 273 -8.64 6.20 -2.06
C VAL A 273 -8.21 7.36 -2.95
N VAL A 274 -8.37 7.20 -4.27
CA VAL A 274 -8.14 8.24 -5.27
C VAL A 274 -9.36 8.32 -6.18
N ARG A 275 -9.95 9.50 -6.28
CA ARG A 275 -10.96 9.86 -7.28
C ARG A 275 -10.37 10.93 -8.20
N PRO A 276 -9.93 10.60 -9.41
CA PRO A 276 -9.39 11.60 -10.33
C PRO A 276 -10.50 12.51 -10.84
N GLU A 277 -10.21 13.79 -11.08
CA GLU A 277 -11.18 14.77 -11.60
C GLU A 277 -11.79 14.36 -12.95
N ASP A 278 -11.07 13.58 -13.76
CA ASP A 278 -11.52 13.12 -15.08
C ASP A 278 -12.31 11.80 -15.06
N ASP A 279 -12.57 11.23 -13.87
CA ASP A 279 -13.28 9.96 -13.67
C ASP A 279 -12.66 8.75 -14.39
N THR A 280 -11.38 8.81 -14.79
CA THR A 280 -10.74 7.70 -15.51
C THR A 280 -9.97 6.76 -14.58
N HIS A 281 -10.06 5.45 -14.85
CA HIS A 281 -9.24 4.45 -14.16
C HIS A 281 -7.72 4.68 -14.38
N GLU A 282 -7.33 5.13 -15.58
CA GLU A 282 -5.93 5.38 -15.93
C GLU A 282 -5.32 6.51 -15.07
N THR A 283 -5.96 7.67 -15.00
CA THR A 283 -5.52 8.78 -14.15
C THR A 283 -5.54 8.38 -12.67
N GLY A 284 -6.58 7.65 -12.23
CA GLY A 284 -6.67 7.17 -10.86
C GLY A 284 -5.49 6.29 -10.46
N THR A 285 -5.15 5.28 -11.27
CA THR A 285 -4.03 4.36 -10.98
C THR A 285 -2.65 5.02 -11.11
N ALA A 286 -2.49 5.99 -12.02
CA ALA A 286 -1.27 6.80 -12.12
C ALA A 286 -1.06 7.66 -10.85
N THR A 287 -2.10 8.38 -10.42
CA THR A 287 -2.08 9.19 -9.18
C THR A 287 -1.85 8.33 -7.95
N ALA A 288 -2.49 7.15 -7.86
CA ALA A 288 -2.24 6.19 -6.79
C ALA A 288 -0.77 5.73 -6.71
N SER A 289 -0.14 5.49 -7.86
CA SER A 289 1.28 5.09 -7.93
C SER A 289 2.21 6.23 -7.50
N ALA A 290 1.90 7.47 -7.90
CA ALA A 290 2.61 8.66 -7.45
C ALA A 290 2.46 8.88 -5.94
N LEU A 291 1.25 8.69 -5.39
CA LEU A 291 0.94 8.84 -3.97
C LEU A 291 1.76 7.88 -3.09
N VAL A 292 1.78 6.59 -3.42
CA VAL A 292 2.54 5.63 -2.60
C VAL A 292 4.04 5.79 -2.75
N THR A 293 4.53 6.26 -3.91
CA THR A 293 5.95 6.60 -4.10
C THR A 293 6.32 7.81 -3.23
N TRP A 294 5.44 8.81 -3.17
CA TRP A 294 5.58 9.96 -2.29
C TRP A 294 5.62 9.53 -0.81
N LEU A 295 4.70 8.67 -0.38
CA LEU A 295 4.69 8.16 1.01
C LEU A 295 5.96 7.34 1.31
N ALA A 296 6.31 6.38 0.45
CA ALA A 296 7.45 5.49 0.66
C ALA A 296 8.78 6.24 0.81
N GLY A 297 8.95 7.38 0.12
CA GLY A 297 10.12 8.24 0.28
C GLY A 297 10.23 8.97 1.62
N ARG A 298 9.20 8.86 2.48
CA ARG A 298 9.11 9.49 3.81
C ARG A 298 9.03 8.48 4.96
N LEU A 299 8.83 7.20 4.65
CA LEU A 299 8.86 6.15 5.67
C LEU A 299 10.31 5.91 6.11
N GLY A 300 10.53 5.93 7.40
CA GLY A 300 11.78 5.60 8.06
C GLY A 300 11.56 4.58 9.19
N PRO A 301 12.61 4.35 10.02
CA PRO A 301 12.55 3.30 11.04
C PRO A 301 11.44 3.48 12.09
N ALA A 302 11.02 4.71 12.36
CA ALA A 302 9.99 5.01 13.38
C ALA A 302 8.57 4.63 12.91
N GLU A 303 8.35 4.53 11.60
CA GLU A 303 7.08 4.12 10.98
C GLU A 303 6.99 2.59 10.84
N ALA A 304 8.09 1.89 11.11
CA ALA A 304 8.17 0.45 11.00
C ALA A 304 7.47 -0.23 12.17
N GLY A 305 6.44 -1.01 11.86
CA GLY A 305 5.80 -1.91 12.81
C GLY A 305 6.21 -3.37 12.62
N ARG A 306 5.90 -4.19 13.63
CA ARG A 306 6.17 -5.63 13.70
C ARG A 306 5.09 -6.32 14.51
N CYS A 307 4.94 -7.62 14.31
CA CYS A 307 3.97 -8.38 15.07
C CYS A 307 4.43 -8.66 16.50
N PRO A 308 3.53 -8.53 17.51
CA PRO A 308 3.83 -8.94 18.87
C PRO A 308 4.27 -10.40 18.93
N GLY A 309 5.46 -10.67 19.49
CA GLY A 309 6.05 -12.02 19.53
C GLY A 309 6.93 -12.40 18.34
N GLY A 310 7.14 -11.48 17.38
CA GLY A 310 8.01 -11.66 16.21
C GLY A 310 7.23 -11.82 14.90
N ASP A 311 7.86 -11.45 13.78
CA ASP A 311 7.24 -11.55 12.46
C ASP A 311 7.17 -13.02 12.01
N THR A 312 5.99 -13.49 11.63
CA THR A 312 5.78 -14.84 11.06
C THR A 312 6.34 -14.97 9.64
N LEU A 313 6.61 -13.84 8.98
CA LEU A 313 7.17 -13.76 7.63
C LEU A 313 8.41 -12.86 7.63
N PRO A 314 9.57 -13.33 7.12
CA PRO A 314 10.75 -12.48 6.98
C PRO A 314 10.44 -11.29 6.06
N LEU A 315 11.02 -10.12 6.36
CA LEU A 315 11.00 -8.97 5.46
C LEU A 315 11.52 -9.40 4.08
N GLY A 316 10.79 -9.04 3.03
CA GLY A 316 11.15 -9.42 1.68
C GLY A 316 12.43 -8.71 1.25
N THR A 317 13.39 -9.44 0.65
CA THR A 317 14.46 -8.80 -0.11
C THR A 317 13.88 -8.12 -1.36
N PRO A 318 14.40 -6.95 -1.80
CA PRO A 318 13.90 -6.26 -2.99
C PRO A 318 13.89 -7.19 -4.20
N THR A 319 12.75 -7.30 -4.87
CA THR A 319 12.52 -8.25 -5.96
C THR A 319 13.25 -7.78 -7.21
N THR A 320 14.30 -8.50 -7.63
CA THR A 320 14.77 -8.42 -9.02
C THR A 320 13.80 -9.19 -9.90
N HIS A 321 13.02 -8.51 -10.73
CA HIS A 321 12.11 -9.15 -11.68
C HIS A 321 12.90 -10.02 -12.67
N ALA A 322 12.89 -11.33 -12.48
CA ALA A 322 13.26 -12.28 -13.52
C ALA A 322 12.06 -12.45 -14.45
N SER A 323 12.24 -12.15 -15.73
CA SER A 323 11.24 -12.31 -16.79
C SER A 323 10.78 -13.78 -16.87
N VAL A 324 9.49 -14.02 -16.64
CA VAL A 324 8.86 -15.33 -16.92
C VAL A 324 8.26 -15.27 -18.33
N PRO A 325 8.34 -16.34 -19.15
CA PRO A 325 7.88 -16.31 -20.53
C PRO A 325 6.36 -16.22 -20.60
N THR A 326 5.87 -15.36 -21.49
CA THR A 326 4.46 -15.20 -21.85
C THR A 326 3.89 -16.50 -22.41
N THR A 327 2.89 -17.06 -21.74
CA THR A 327 1.93 -18.00 -22.36
C THR A 327 0.60 -17.29 -22.50
N ASP A 328 0.11 -17.24 -23.74
CA ASP A 328 -1.09 -16.53 -24.17
C ASP A 328 -2.34 -16.88 -23.33
N ALA A 329 -2.98 -15.84 -22.78
CA ALA A 329 -4.34 -15.93 -22.22
C ALA A 329 -5.37 -15.54 -23.30
N PRO A 330 -6.56 -16.15 -23.30
CA PRO A 330 -7.60 -15.85 -24.29
C PRO A 330 -8.25 -14.49 -24.03
N THR A 331 -8.56 -13.79 -25.11
CA THR A 331 -9.23 -12.49 -25.18
C THR A 331 -10.60 -12.49 -24.52
N SER A 332 -10.82 -11.58 -23.57
CA SER A 332 -12.11 -11.22 -23.00
C SER A 332 -13.00 -10.54 -24.06
N SER A 333 -14.16 -11.13 -24.35
CA SER A 333 -15.19 -10.51 -25.18
C SER A 333 -15.93 -9.44 -24.38
N GLN A 334 -15.98 -8.22 -24.92
CA GLN A 334 -16.90 -7.17 -24.50
C GLN A 334 -18.35 -7.67 -24.61
N ALA A 335 -19.12 -7.55 -23.53
CA ALA A 335 -20.57 -7.70 -23.58
C ALA A 335 -21.19 -6.31 -23.76
N ASP A 336 -21.78 -6.14 -24.94
CA ASP A 336 -22.52 -4.99 -25.42
C ASP A 336 -23.76 -4.74 -24.52
N SER A 337 -23.91 -3.51 -24.03
CA SER A 337 -25.05 -3.11 -23.18
C SER A 337 -26.20 -2.64 -24.07
N THR A 338 -27.25 -3.45 -24.19
CA THR A 338 -28.56 -3.01 -24.68
C THR A 338 -29.57 -3.03 -23.54
N ALA A 339 -30.06 -1.85 -23.17
CA ALA A 339 -31.09 -1.65 -22.15
C ALA A 339 -32.45 -2.17 -22.61
N PRO A 340 -33.29 -2.76 -21.73
CA PRO A 340 -34.68 -3.04 -22.04
C PRO A 340 -35.59 -1.82 -21.75
N SER A 341 -36.48 -1.54 -22.69
CA SER A 341 -37.53 -0.51 -22.62
C SER A 341 -38.65 -0.86 -21.62
N ASP A 342 -39.16 0.17 -20.92
CA ASP A 342 -40.32 0.15 -20.04
C ASP A 342 -41.60 -0.38 -20.70
N PRO A 343 -42.45 -1.17 -19.99
CA PRO A 343 -43.84 -1.34 -20.34
C PRO A 343 -44.75 -0.33 -19.60
N ALA A 344 -45.60 0.33 -20.38
CA ALA A 344 -46.59 1.32 -19.99
C ALA A 344 -47.60 0.85 -18.93
N ALA A 345 -48.02 1.80 -18.10
CA ALA A 345 -49.14 1.68 -17.15
C ALA A 345 -50.51 1.61 -17.87
N PRO A 346 -51.50 0.88 -17.33
CA PRO A 346 -52.88 0.97 -17.79
C PRO A 346 -53.63 2.10 -17.07
N THR A 347 -54.38 2.86 -17.85
CA THR A 347 -55.35 3.88 -17.43
C THR A 347 -56.55 3.27 -16.70
N SER A 348 -57.01 3.96 -15.66
CA SER A 348 -58.42 4.07 -15.25
C SER A 348 -58.66 5.46 -14.71
#